data_AF-A0A7S4QFG5-F1
#
_entry.id   AF-A0A7S4QFG5-F1
#
_cell.length_a   1.000
_cell.length_b   1.000
_cell.length_c   1.000
_cell.angle_alpha   90.00
_cell.angle_beta   90.00
_cell.angle_gamma   90.00
#
_symmetry.space_group_name_H-M   'P 1'
#
loop_
_entity.id
_entity.type
_entity.pdbx_description
1 polymer ?
#
loop_
_entity_poly.entity_id
_entity_poly.type
_entity_poly.pdbx_seq_one_letter_code
_entity_poly.pdbx_strand_id
1 'polypeptide(L)'
;MSEFNAQNLANTAWACSTLAMPDEPLLAAIASAAMAKINHFIPLELANLAWSFATLGVGNTPFLEAIASAASASLPQFRPCSLAILAWSFARLSWLPGPLMNSISAASRRNITAYGPQELANTAWSYATLSVDDRPLFAAIASASRRSLLQFTPQHLTNTAWSFAELSVWDCPLMTAISSAASRRISALRFGDAHTLLWSLERSEPFARLWLTFEAWIECGIATDVLDLGVLLPGSEALRDPLREHRAWHVIGALAPLRRDVQEIVAGATRNRVNPAAYVDKAVMGGALAGTQVARHGGHAQHKLAMLVQHVEALARRGPGAAEAVLGAVVGFSLKRFNHWLKVAAGLKGALIDCVLGHAGEPGHRLRLELGAFVGYSGIRLSGVAARARPWARPSRAWRVTSLEVEPLHVCVARHMLNLAERSGLAEVCTGQARDLIPRLADEAGGLGLGLVFMDHRGTRFHEERRLLEGRLAPCPGAGSLCDNVLHPGAPVLLWEEARPGAPRAATVWSLPEFGGEGCIEDWMAFARWEQP
;
A
#
# COMPACT_ATOMS: atom_id res chain seq x y z
N MET A 1 24.39 -37.28 -13.56
CA MET A 1 23.64 -36.44 -14.53
C MET A 1 24.01 -36.70 -16.00
N SER A 2 25.20 -37.20 -16.33
CA SER A 2 25.63 -37.44 -17.72
C SER A 2 24.72 -38.39 -18.50
N GLU A 3 24.18 -39.43 -17.85
CA GLU A 3 23.28 -40.43 -18.47
C GLU A 3 21.81 -39.96 -18.59
N PHE A 4 21.42 -38.88 -17.91
CA PHE A 4 20.02 -38.42 -17.94
C PHE A 4 19.70 -37.77 -19.28
N ASN A 5 18.59 -38.16 -19.91
CA ASN A 5 18.08 -37.46 -21.09
C ASN A 5 17.29 -36.19 -20.69
N ALA A 6 16.79 -35.43 -21.68
CA ALA A 6 16.03 -34.21 -21.47
C ALA A 6 14.81 -34.44 -20.55
N GLN A 7 14.01 -35.46 -20.84
CA GLN A 7 12.86 -35.86 -20.05
C GLN A 7 13.21 -36.22 -18.61
N ASN A 8 14.31 -36.95 -18.38
CA ASN A 8 14.78 -37.29 -17.03
C ASN A 8 15.13 -36.03 -16.23
N LEU A 9 15.89 -35.10 -16.84
CA LEU A 9 16.27 -33.84 -16.18
C LEU A 9 15.05 -33.00 -15.81
N ALA A 10 14.10 -32.86 -16.74
CA ALA A 10 12.86 -32.13 -16.50
C ALA A 10 12.01 -32.78 -15.40
N ASN A 11 11.87 -34.11 -15.41
CA ASN A 11 11.10 -34.83 -14.40
C ASN A 11 11.75 -34.79 -13.01
N THR A 12 13.09 -34.85 -12.93
CA THR A 12 13.79 -34.70 -11.66
C THR A 12 13.60 -33.31 -11.08
N ALA A 13 13.76 -32.26 -11.91
CA ALA A 13 13.48 -30.89 -11.48
C ALA A 13 12.02 -30.73 -11.00
N TRP A 14 11.08 -31.29 -11.76
CA TRP A 14 9.66 -31.28 -11.42
C TRP A 14 9.36 -31.98 -10.09
N ALA A 15 9.97 -33.15 -9.86
CA ALA A 15 9.84 -33.87 -8.59
C ALA A 15 10.40 -33.06 -7.42
N CYS A 16 11.58 -32.45 -7.56
CA CYS A 16 12.15 -31.57 -6.54
C CYS A 16 11.20 -30.41 -6.19
N SER A 17 10.59 -29.77 -7.19
CA SER A 17 9.62 -28.70 -6.96
C SER A 17 8.33 -29.16 -6.28
N THR A 18 7.78 -30.32 -6.68
CA THR A 18 6.56 -30.87 -6.08
C THR A 18 6.78 -31.31 -4.63
N LEU A 19 7.99 -31.75 -4.29
CA LEU A 19 8.40 -32.10 -2.93
C LEU A 19 8.88 -30.90 -2.10
N ALA A 20 8.87 -29.68 -2.67
CA ALA A 20 9.38 -28.46 -2.04
C ALA A 20 10.80 -28.62 -1.48
N MET A 21 11.68 -29.30 -2.22
CA MET A 21 13.08 -29.54 -1.84
C MET A 21 14.03 -28.64 -2.63
N PRO A 22 14.47 -27.49 -2.08
CA PRO A 22 15.47 -26.63 -2.69
C PRO A 22 16.89 -27.18 -2.43
N ASP A 23 17.23 -28.32 -3.04
CA ASP A 23 18.61 -28.84 -3.03
C ASP A 23 19.44 -28.08 -4.07
N GLU A 24 20.10 -27.00 -3.64
CA GLU A 24 20.91 -26.14 -4.50
C GLU A 24 21.99 -26.90 -5.29
N PRO A 25 22.81 -27.79 -4.69
CA PRO A 25 23.76 -28.62 -5.44
C PRO A 25 23.11 -29.46 -6.54
N LEU A 26 21.99 -30.12 -6.23
CA LEU A 26 21.27 -30.94 -7.21
C LEU A 26 20.72 -30.08 -8.34
N LEU A 27 20.11 -28.94 -8.04
CA LEU A 27 19.57 -28.02 -9.03
C LEU A 27 20.67 -27.42 -9.90
N ALA A 28 21.84 -27.09 -9.33
CA ALA A 28 22.99 -26.64 -10.10
C ALA A 28 23.48 -27.74 -11.07
N ALA A 29 23.51 -29.00 -10.62
CA ALA A 29 23.86 -30.13 -11.47
C ALA A 29 22.84 -30.37 -12.59
N ILE A 30 21.54 -30.21 -12.30
CA ILE A 30 20.46 -30.27 -13.30
C ILE A 30 20.62 -29.14 -14.32
N ALA A 31 20.80 -27.90 -13.88
CA ALA A 31 20.97 -26.74 -14.75
C ALA A 31 22.17 -26.93 -15.69
N SER A 32 23.32 -27.33 -15.15
CA SER A 32 24.53 -27.60 -15.95
C SER A 32 24.31 -28.69 -17.01
N ALA A 33 23.71 -29.82 -16.62
CA ALA A 33 23.42 -30.91 -17.54
C ALA A 33 22.35 -30.55 -18.58
N ALA A 34 21.35 -29.75 -18.20
CA ALA A 34 20.30 -29.28 -19.08
C ALA A 34 20.83 -28.27 -20.10
N MET A 35 21.71 -27.33 -19.72
CA MET A 35 22.36 -26.42 -20.65
C MET A 35 23.14 -27.16 -21.73
N ALA A 36 23.89 -28.20 -21.35
CA ALA A 36 24.66 -29.02 -22.30
C ALA A 36 23.77 -29.79 -23.31
N LYS A 37 22.48 -29.98 -23.00
CA LYS A 37 21.52 -30.76 -23.79
C LYS A 37 20.32 -29.93 -24.24
N ILE A 38 20.39 -28.61 -24.17
CA ILE A 38 19.21 -27.73 -24.23
C ILE A 38 18.40 -27.89 -25.53
N ASN A 39 19.07 -28.19 -26.63
CA ASN A 39 18.45 -28.39 -27.95
C ASN A 39 17.72 -29.74 -28.09
N HIS A 40 17.83 -30.64 -27.10
CA HIS A 40 17.12 -31.93 -27.08
C HIS A 40 15.80 -31.87 -26.31
N PHE A 41 15.51 -30.75 -25.63
CA PHE A 41 14.29 -30.59 -24.87
C PHE A 41 13.13 -30.21 -25.77
N ILE A 42 11.98 -30.87 -25.58
CA ILE A 42 10.73 -30.46 -26.22
C ILE A 42 10.13 -29.25 -25.50
N PRO A 43 9.23 -28.47 -26.14
CA PRO A 43 8.58 -27.31 -25.54
C PRO A 43 8.04 -27.49 -24.11
N LEU A 44 7.38 -28.62 -23.84
CA LEU A 44 6.81 -28.91 -22.53
C LEU A 44 7.90 -29.09 -21.46
N GLU A 45 9.01 -29.74 -21.81
CA GLU A 45 10.11 -29.99 -20.87
C GLU A 45 10.88 -28.70 -20.56
N LEU A 46 11.07 -27.82 -21.56
CA LEU A 46 11.63 -26.47 -21.34
C LEU A 46 10.76 -25.65 -20.38
N ALA A 47 9.44 -25.66 -20.58
CA ALA A 47 8.50 -24.98 -19.70
C ALA A 47 8.53 -25.57 -18.28
N ASN A 48 8.59 -26.89 -18.14
CA ASN A 48 8.66 -27.56 -16.84
C ASN A 48 9.97 -27.27 -16.10
N LEU A 49 11.12 -27.21 -16.81
CA LEU A 49 12.39 -26.80 -16.22
C LEU A 49 12.31 -25.38 -15.65
N ALA A 50 11.84 -24.43 -16.47
CA ALA A 50 11.67 -23.05 -16.02
C ALA A 50 10.73 -22.98 -14.81
N TRP A 51 9.61 -23.71 -14.86
CA TRP A 51 8.62 -23.76 -13.78
C TRP A 51 9.18 -24.31 -12.48
N SER A 52 9.98 -25.36 -12.53
CA SER A 52 10.58 -25.97 -11.33
C SER A 52 11.55 -25.01 -10.64
N PHE A 53 12.43 -24.36 -11.41
CA PHE A 53 13.37 -23.38 -10.87
C PHE A 53 12.64 -22.15 -10.31
N ALA A 54 11.61 -21.68 -11.01
CA ALA A 54 10.76 -20.61 -10.53
C ALA A 54 10.00 -20.97 -9.26
N THR A 55 9.45 -22.19 -9.18
CA THR A 55 8.69 -22.68 -8.01
C THR A 55 9.57 -22.73 -6.77
N LEU A 56 10.81 -23.22 -6.91
CA LEU A 56 11.81 -23.30 -5.85
C LEU A 56 12.52 -21.97 -5.55
N GLY A 57 12.28 -20.91 -6.34
CA GLY A 57 12.89 -19.60 -6.15
C GLY A 57 14.39 -19.55 -6.47
N VAL A 58 14.89 -20.50 -7.27
CA VAL A 58 16.31 -20.60 -7.60
C VAL A 58 16.59 -19.86 -8.91
N GLY A 59 17.23 -18.70 -8.80
CA GLY A 59 17.69 -17.93 -9.94
C GLY A 59 19.03 -18.43 -10.48
N ASN A 60 19.09 -18.75 -11.78
CA ASN A 60 20.33 -19.07 -12.49
C ASN A 60 20.29 -18.41 -13.87
N THR A 61 20.84 -17.20 -13.97
CA THR A 61 20.72 -16.37 -15.18
C THR A 61 21.24 -17.07 -16.46
N PRO A 62 22.44 -17.69 -16.49
CA PRO A 62 22.89 -18.42 -17.69
C PRO A 62 21.94 -19.54 -18.11
N PHE A 63 21.35 -20.25 -17.14
CA PHE A 63 20.40 -21.32 -17.44
C PHE A 63 19.07 -20.77 -17.97
N LEU A 64 18.56 -19.68 -17.40
CA LEU A 64 17.35 -19.00 -17.89
C LEU A 64 17.55 -18.45 -19.31
N GLU A 65 18.72 -17.89 -19.62
CA GLU A 65 19.10 -17.47 -20.97
C GLU A 65 19.13 -18.65 -21.96
N ALA A 66 19.69 -19.79 -21.56
CA ALA A 66 19.71 -21.00 -22.38
C ALA A 66 18.28 -21.51 -22.68
N ILE A 67 17.42 -21.59 -21.66
CA ILE A 67 16.00 -21.93 -21.85
C ILE A 67 15.33 -20.93 -22.79
N ALA A 68 15.55 -19.63 -22.59
CA ALA A 68 14.90 -18.59 -23.38
C ALA A 68 15.30 -18.66 -24.87
N SER A 69 16.58 -18.91 -25.14
CA SER A 69 17.10 -19.10 -26.50
C SER A 69 16.50 -20.34 -27.17
N ALA A 70 16.50 -21.49 -26.49
CA ALA A 70 15.94 -22.73 -27.02
C ALA A 70 14.42 -22.66 -27.23
N ALA A 71 13.69 -22.00 -26.32
CA ALA A 71 12.26 -21.75 -26.45
C ALA A 71 11.95 -20.84 -27.63
N SER A 72 12.77 -19.80 -27.87
CA SER A 72 12.61 -18.90 -29.02
C SER A 72 12.70 -19.64 -30.35
N ALA A 73 13.62 -20.62 -30.46
CA ALA A 73 13.81 -21.42 -31.67
C ALA A 73 12.66 -22.40 -31.95
N SER A 74 11.91 -22.82 -30.93
CA SER A 74 10.85 -23.84 -31.02
C SER A 74 9.45 -23.33 -30.69
N LEU A 75 9.29 -22.01 -30.55
CA LEU A 75 8.07 -21.34 -30.08
C LEU A 75 6.78 -21.72 -30.83
N PRO A 76 6.78 -21.92 -32.17
CA PRO A 76 5.60 -22.38 -32.91
C PRO A 76 5.07 -23.76 -32.48
N GLN A 77 5.89 -24.59 -31.82
CA GLN A 77 5.53 -25.93 -31.34
C GLN A 77 4.94 -25.92 -29.92
N PHE A 78 5.01 -24.78 -29.22
CA PHE A 78 4.49 -24.68 -27.85
C PHE A 78 2.96 -24.69 -27.85
N ARG A 79 2.40 -25.48 -26.94
CA ARG A 79 0.97 -25.44 -26.63
C ARG A 79 0.65 -24.22 -25.74
N PRO A 80 -0.60 -23.73 -25.72
CA PRO A 80 -1.05 -22.65 -24.83
C PRO A 80 -0.57 -22.76 -23.38
N CYS A 81 -0.72 -23.94 -22.77
CA CYS A 81 -0.31 -24.19 -21.38
C CYS A 81 1.20 -24.00 -21.19
N SER A 82 2.02 -24.53 -22.11
CA SER A 82 3.48 -24.39 -22.04
C SER A 82 3.93 -22.94 -22.22
N LEU A 83 3.27 -22.16 -23.10
CA LEU A 83 3.55 -20.72 -23.24
C LEU A 83 3.25 -19.94 -21.95
N ALA A 84 2.08 -20.19 -21.35
CA ALA A 84 1.67 -19.52 -20.12
C ALA A 84 2.57 -19.89 -18.94
N ILE A 85 2.95 -21.16 -18.80
CA ILE A 85 3.88 -21.63 -17.78
C ILE A 85 5.26 -20.99 -17.96
N LEU A 86 5.77 -20.94 -19.19
CA LEU A 86 7.08 -20.35 -19.47
C LEU A 86 7.12 -18.86 -19.11
N ALA A 87 6.11 -18.08 -19.53
CA ALA A 87 5.98 -16.67 -19.15
C ALA A 87 5.89 -16.49 -17.63
N TRP A 88 5.08 -17.32 -16.97
CA TRP A 88 4.90 -17.27 -15.52
C TRP A 88 6.19 -17.58 -14.76
N SER A 89 7.00 -18.49 -15.28
CA SER A 89 8.25 -18.91 -14.66
C SER A 89 9.26 -17.76 -14.64
N PHE A 90 9.41 -17.06 -15.76
CA PHE A 90 10.27 -15.89 -15.85
C PHE A 90 9.77 -14.72 -14.98
N ALA A 91 8.46 -14.48 -14.97
CA ALA A 91 7.85 -13.47 -14.11
C ALA A 91 8.07 -13.74 -12.62
N ARG A 92 7.90 -14.99 -12.18
CA ARG A 92 8.11 -15.38 -10.78
C ARG A 92 9.57 -15.22 -10.33
N LEU A 93 10.52 -15.38 -11.25
CA LEU A 93 11.94 -15.13 -10.99
C LEU A 93 12.35 -13.66 -11.17
N SER A 94 11.39 -12.76 -11.46
CA SER A 94 11.64 -11.34 -11.75
C SER A 94 12.71 -11.12 -12.83
N TRP A 95 12.75 -12.02 -13.84
CA TRP A 95 13.71 -11.96 -14.93
C TRP A 95 12.99 -11.76 -16.27
N LEU A 96 13.35 -10.71 -17.01
CA LEU A 96 12.67 -10.29 -18.23
C LEU A 96 13.47 -10.65 -19.50
N PRO A 97 13.14 -11.75 -20.21
CA PRO A 97 13.69 -12.02 -21.54
C PRO A 97 12.89 -11.28 -22.62
N GLY A 98 13.14 -9.98 -22.79
CA GLY A 98 12.37 -9.09 -23.68
C GLY A 98 12.02 -9.67 -25.06
N PRO A 99 13.00 -10.14 -25.87
CA PRO A 99 12.72 -10.72 -27.20
C PRO A 99 11.83 -11.97 -27.16
N LEU A 100 12.01 -12.83 -26.16
CA LEU A 100 11.18 -14.01 -25.98
C LEU A 100 9.76 -13.63 -25.56
N MET A 101 9.60 -12.68 -24.63
CA MET A 101 8.27 -12.20 -24.23
C MET A 101 7.50 -11.65 -25.43
N ASN A 102 8.12 -10.84 -26.29
CA ASN A 102 7.49 -10.38 -27.54
C ASN A 102 7.03 -11.54 -28.43
N SER A 103 7.83 -12.60 -28.50
CA SER A 103 7.52 -13.80 -29.30
C SER A 103 6.40 -14.64 -28.67
N ILE A 104 6.38 -14.79 -27.34
CA ILE A 104 5.29 -15.41 -26.59
C ILE A 104 4.00 -14.64 -26.85
N SER A 105 4.00 -13.31 -26.75
CA SER A 105 2.82 -12.47 -27.04
C SER A 105 2.27 -12.74 -28.45
N ALA A 106 3.14 -12.72 -29.46
CA ALA A 106 2.73 -12.98 -30.84
C ALA A 106 2.11 -14.38 -31.01
N ALA A 107 2.68 -15.42 -30.39
CA ALA A 107 2.14 -16.78 -30.43
C ALA A 107 0.84 -16.92 -29.63
N SER A 108 0.76 -16.34 -28.44
CA SER A 108 -0.42 -16.32 -27.60
C SER A 108 -1.59 -15.65 -28.30
N ARG A 109 -1.39 -14.50 -28.97
CA ARG A 109 -2.44 -13.81 -29.72
C ARG A 109 -2.99 -14.66 -30.87
N ARG A 110 -2.15 -15.42 -31.58
CA ARG A 110 -2.60 -16.32 -32.66
C ARG A 110 -3.45 -17.47 -32.15
N ASN A 111 -3.12 -17.99 -30.97
CA ASN A 111 -3.73 -19.19 -30.40
C ASN A 111 -4.67 -18.91 -29.21
N ILE A 112 -5.04 -17.65 -28.97
CA ILE A 112 -5.72 -17.21 -27.73
C ILE A 112 -7.07 -17.91 -27.51
N THR A 113 -7.72 -18.35 -28.58
CA THR A 113 -8.99 -19.10 -28.53
C THR A 113 -8.85 -20.49 -27.94
N ALA A 114 -7.64 -21.05 -27.92
CA ALA A 114 -7.33 -22.34 -27.31
C ALA A 114 -6.87 -22.22 -25.84
N TYR A 115 -6.77 -21.00 -25.29
CA TYR A 115 -6.37 -20.79 -23.91
C TYR A 115 -7.56 -21.06 -22.97
N GLY A 116 -7.32 -21.82 -21.91
CA GLY A 116 -8.24 -21.95 -20.79
C GLY A 116 -8.12 -20.77 -19.81
N PRO A 117 -8.98 -20.73 -18.78
CA PRO A 117 -8.94 -19.71 -17.74
C PRO A 117 -7.58 -19.54 -17.07
N GLN A 118 -6.89 -20.65 -16.80
CA GLN A 118 -5.59 -20.65 -16.14
C GLN A 118 -4.52 -20.03 -17.04
N GLU A 119 -4.48 -20.41 -18.32
CA GLU A 119 -3.51 -19.86 -19.26
C GLU A 119 -3.71 -18.37 -19.48
N LEU A 120 -4.96 -17.91 -19.58
CA LEU A 120 -5.30 -16.48 -19.72
C LEU A 120 -4.83 -15.67 -18.50
N ALA A 121 -5.19 -16.12 -17.30
CA ALA A 121 -4.84 -15.46 -16.05
C ALA A 121 -3.32 -15.46 -15.81
N ASN A 122 -2.64 -16.58 -16.04
CA ASN A 122 -1.19 -16.67 -15.85
C ASN A 122 -0.43 -15.81 -16.87
N THR A 123 -0.88 -15.78 -18.13
CA THR A 123 -0.24 -14.92 -19.15
C THR A 123 -0.40 -13.45 -18.77
N ALA A 124 -1.61 -13.00 -18.42
CA ALA A 124 -1.83 -11.62 -17.98
C ALA A 124 -0.96 -11.26 -16.77
N TRP A 125 -0.94 -12.13 -15.75
CA TRP A 125 -0.18 -11.93 -14.53
C TRP A 125 1.32 -11.84 -14.79
N SER A 126 1.83 -12.67 -15.71
CA SER A 126 3.26 -12.68 -16.04
C SER A 126 3.73 -11.36 -16.63
N TYR A 127 2.96 -10.79 -17.55
CA TYR A 127 3.29 -9.52 -18.19
C TYR A 127 3.14 -8.36 -17.21
N ALA A 128 2.10 -8.38 -16.36
CA ALA A 128 1.92 -7.38 -15.33
C ALA A 128 3.05 -7.38 -14.29
N THR A 129 3.41 -8.55 -13.76
CA THR A 129 4.52 -8.72 -12.79
C THR A 129 5.86 -8.25 -13.37
N LEU A 130 6.11 -8.46 -14.66
CA LEU A 130 7.32 -7.98 -15.34
C LEU A 130 7.21 -6.53 -15.83
N SER A 131 6.12 -5.82 -15.55
CA SER A 131 5.85 -4.45 -16.00
C SER A 131 5.93 -4.29 -17.54
N VAL A 132 5.52 -5.31 -18.30
CA VAL A 132 5.51 -5.30 -19.77
C VAL A 132 4.13 -4.85 -20.28
N ASP A 133 4.06 -3.63 -20.79
CA ASP A 133 2.84 -3.06 -21.37
C ASP A 133 2.60 -3.54 -22.82
N ASP A 134 1.98 -4.72 -22.98
CA ASP A 134 1.57 -5.28 -24.28
C ASP A 134 0.05 -5.13 -24.49
N ARG A 135 -0.38 -3.92 -24.92
CA ARG A 135 -1.79 -3.60 -25.17
C ARG A 135 -2.49 -4.59 -26.13
N PRO A 136 -1.89 -5.00 -27.27
CA PRO A 136 -2.50 -6.00 -28.14
C PRO A 136 -2.77 -7.35 -27.47
N LEU A 137 -1.84 -7.84 -26.65
CA LEU A 137 -2.02 -9.10 -25.92
C LEU A 137 -3.14 -8.97 -24.89
N PHE A 138 -3.18 -7.88 -24.11
CA PHE A 138 -4.23 -7.66 -23.12
C PHE A 138 -5.62 -7.53 -23.75
N ALA A 139 -5.74 -6.89 -24.91
CA ALA A 139 -7.01 -6.85 -25.66
C ALA A 139 -7.47 -8.26 -26.08
N ALA A 140 -6.55 -9.11 -26.53
CA ALA A 140 -6.84 -10.51 -26.88
C ALA A 140 -7.28 -11.33 -25.65
N ILE A 141 -6.57 -11.18 -24.53
CA ILE A 141 -6.92 -11.81 -23.24
C ILE A 141 -8.30 -11.35 -22.78
N ALA A 142 -8.60 -10.05 -22.82
CA ALA A 142 -9.90 -9.52 -22.39
C ALA A 142 -11.06 -10.09 -23.21
N SER A 143 -10.89 -10.19 -24.54
CA SER A 143 -11.87 -10.80 -25.43
C SER A 143 -12.07 -12.29 -25.10
N ALA A 144 -10.99 -13.05 -24.90
CA ALA A 144 -11.06 -14.47 -24.58
C ALA A 144 -11.65 -14.75 -23.20
N SER A 145 -11.21 -14.03 -22.17
CA SER A 145 -11.70 -14.16 -20.79
C SER A 145 -13.20 -13.92 -20.69
N ARG A 146 -13.75 -12.92 -21.40
CA ARG A 146 -15.21 -12.67 -21.41
C ARG A 146 -16.03 -13.85 -21.93
N ARG A 147 -15.50 -14.67 -22.85
CA ARG A 147 -16.21 -15.85 -23.39
C ARG A 147 -16.23 -17.04 -22.43
N SER A 148 -15.22 -17.17 -21.57
CA SER A 148 -15.02 -18.32 -20.68
C SER A 148 -15.09 -17.96 -19.20
N LEU A 149 -15.55 -16.76 -18.85
CA LEU A 149 -15.52 -16.21 -17.48
C LEU A 149 -16.28 -17.05 -16.44
N LEU A 150 -17.28 -17.84 -16.89
CA LEU A 150 -17.97 -18.79 -16.03
C LEU A 150 -17.10 -19.98 -15.60
N GLN A 151 -16.03 -20.28 -16.32
CA GLN A 151 -15.07 -21.34 -16.01
C GLN A 151 -13.91 -20.84 -15.13
N PHE A 152 -13.81 -19.53 -14.90
CA PHE A 152 -12.76 -18.96 -14.07
C PHE A 152 -12.99 -19.34 -12.61
N THR A 153 -11.91 -19.81 -11.97
CA THR A 153 -11.84 -19.91 -10.52
C THR A 153 -11.75 -18.50 -9.93
N PRO A 154 -12.04 -18.33 -8.63
CA PRO A 154 -11.87 -17.04 -7.96
C PRO A 154 -10.44 -16.49 -8.12
N GLN A 155 -9.42 -17.34 -8.02
CA GLN A 155 -8.03 -16.95 -8.25
C GLN A 155 -7.78 -16.46 -9.69
N HIS A 156 -8.36 -17.10 -10.71
CA HIS A 156 -8.22 -16.63 -12.09
C HIS A 156 -8.86 -15.25 -12.30
N LEU A 157 -10.02 -15.00 -11.67
CA LEU A 157 -10.69 -13.69 -11.72
C LEU A 157 -9.81 -12.61 -11.09
N THR A 158 -9.30 -12.85 -9.89
CA THR A 158 -8.44 -11.93 -9.16
C THR A 158 -7.14 -11.65 -9.90
N ASN A 159 -6.42 -12.68 -10.38
CA ASN A 159 -5.17 -12.50 -11.12
C ASN A 159 -5.39 -11.69 -12.40
N THR A 160 -6.48 -11.96 -13.12
CA THR A 160 -6.81 -11.20 -14.34
C THR A 160 -7.12 -9.75 -14.01
N ALA A 161 -7.96 -9.48 -13.01
CA ALA A 161 -8.27 -8.11 -12.59
C ALA A 161 -7.01 -7.35 -12.16
N TRP A 162 -6.18 -7.96 -11.32
CA TRP A 162 -4.93 -7.36 -10.85
C TRP A 162 -4.01 -7.02 -12.01
N SER A 163 -3.85 -7.94 -12.96
CA SER A 163 -2.94 -7.73 -14.10
C SER A 163 -3.31 -6.51 -14.94
N PHE A 164 -4.61 -6.30 -15.18
CA PHE A 164 -5.10 -5.15 -15.93
C PHE A 164 -4.99 -3.86 -15.10
N ALA A 165 -5.28 -3.91 -13.80
CA ALA A 165 -5.19 -2.76 -12.90
C ALA A 165 -3.73 -2.30 -12.66
N GLU A 166 -2.79 -3.26 -12.54
CA GLU A 166 -1.36 -3.02 -12.35
C GLU A 166 -0.75 -2.28 -13.54
N LEU A 167 -0.98 -2.77 -14.75
CA LEU A 167 -0.49 -2.12 -15.98
C LEU A 167 -1.32 -0.91 -16.42
N SER A 168 -2.36 -0.54 -15.66
CA SER A 168 -3.31 0.51 -16.06
C SER A 168 -3.87 0.27 -17.47
N VAL A 169 -4.26 -0.98 -17.76
CA VAL A 169 -4.95 -1.39 -19.00
C VAL A 169 -6.44 -1.48 -18.73
N TRP A 170 -7.20 -0.56 -19.31
CA TRP A 170 -8.61 -0.38 -18.96
C TRP A 170 -9.49 -1.10 -19.98
N ASP A 171 -10.14 -2.19 -19.54
CA ASP A 171 -11.21 -2.87 -20.28
C ASP A 171 -12.44 -2.98 -19.36
N CYS A 172 -13.25 -1.92 -19.34
CA CYS A 172 -14.45 -1.84 -18.51
C CYS A 172 -15.41 -3.02 -18.75
N PRO A 173 -15.68 -3.47 -19.99
CA PRO A 173 -16.50 -4.67 -20.19
C PRO A 173 -15.98 -5.93 -19.50
N LEU A 174 -14.66 -6.18 -19.53
CA LEU A 174 -14.05 -7.29 -18.82
C LEU A 174 -14.17 -7.11 -17.30
N MET A 175 -13.81 -5.94 -16.78
CA MET A 175 -13.82 -5.70 -15.33
C MET A 175 -15.22 -5.78 -14.74
N THR A 176 -16.23 -5.26 -15.44
CA THR A 176 -17.64 -5.41 -15.08
C THR A 176 -18.06 -6.88 -15.05
N ALA A 177 -17.60 -7.68 -16.03
CA ALA A 177 -17.88 -9.10 -16.08
C ALA A 177 -17.17 -9.86 -14.94
N ILE A 178 -15.93 -9.50 -14.61
CA ILE A 178 -15.17 -10.04 -13.48
C ILE A 178 -15.87 -9.74 -12.17
N SER A 179 -16.21 -8.48 -11.88
CA SER A 179 -16.95 -8.08 -10.68
C SER A 179 -18.23 -8.90 -10.54
N SER A 180 -19.04 -8.96 -11.61
CA SER A 180 -20.31 -9.71 -11.59
C SER A 180 -20.14 -11.21 -11.34
N ALA A 181 -19.08 -11.82 -11.87
CA ALA A 181 -18.80 -13.23 -11.66
C ALA A 181 -18.19 -13.51 -10.27
N ALA A 182 -17.37 -12.60 -9.77
CA ALA A 182 -16.78 -12.70 -8.45
C ALA A 182 -17.82 -12.55 -7.35
N SER A 183 -18.77 -11.61 -7.45
CA SER A 183 -19.86 -11.47 -6.48
C SER A 183 -20.68 -12.76 -6.31
N ARG A 184 -20.88 -13.53 -7.39
CA ARG A 184 -21.58 -14.83 -7.33
C ARG A 184 -20.75 -15.95 -6.69
N ARG A 185 -19.45 -15.77 -6.52
CA ARG A 185 -18.49 -16.79 -6.07
C ARG A 185 -17.65 -16.29 -4.89
N ILE A 186 -18.10 -15.23 -4.23
CA ILE A 186 -17.31 -14.49 -3.26
C ILE A 186 -16.93 -15.38 -2.08
N SER A 187 -17.82 -16.29 -1.67
CA SER A 187 -17.57 -17.30 -0.62
C SER A 187 -16.45 -18.30 -0.94
N ALA A 188 -16.04 -18.43 -2.20
CA ALA A 188 -14.93 -19.28 -2.62
C ALA A 188 -13.59 -18.52 -2.77
N LEU A 189 -13.58 -17.18 -2.58
CA LEU A 189 -12.34 -16.40 -2.54
C LEU A 189 -11.61 -16.67 -1.23
N ARG A 190 -10.29 -16.88 -1.32
CA ARG A 190 -9.43 -16.76 -0.14
C ARG A 190 -9.36 -15.28 0.25
N PHE A 191 -9.12 -15.01 1.52
CA PHE A 191 -9.02 -13.66 2.06
C PHE A 191 -8.14 -12.72 1.21
N GLY A 192 -6.91 -13.14 0.87
CA GLY A 192 -6.01 -12.33 0.03
C GLY A 192 -6.47 -12.16 -1.43
N ASP A 193 -7.24 -13.10 -1.97
CA ASP A 193 -7.78 -13.03 -3.33
C ASP A 193 -8.91 -11.99 -3.41
N ALA A 194 -9.68 -11.81 -2.33
CA ALA A 194 -10.76 -10.83 -2.24
C ALA A 194 -10.23 -9.40 -2.13
N HIS A 195 -9.22 -9.16 -1.28
CA HIS A 195 -8.54 -7.87 -1.17
C HIS A 195 -8.00 -7.39 -2.52
N THR A 196 -7.22 -8.26 -3.18
CA THR A 196 -6.60 -7.98 -4.47
C THR A 196 -7.65 -7.66 -5.52
N LEU A 197 -8.79 -8.35 -5.51
CA LEU A 197 -9.89 -8.07 -6.41
C LEU A 197 -10.51 -6.69 -6.15
N LEU A 198 -10.81 -6.33 -4.90
CA LEU A 198 -11.35 -4.99 -4.58
C LEU A 198 -10.39 -3.90 -5.01
N TRP A 199 -9.09 -4.05 -4.71
CA TRP A 199 -8.06 -3.11 -5.14
C TRP A 199 -8.03 -2.96 -6.66
N SER A 200 -8.18 -4.07 -7.39
CA SER A 200 -8.20 -4.05 -8.86
C SER A 200 -9.44 -3.36 -9.42
N LEU A 201 -10.61 -3.60 -8.82
CA LEU A 201 -11.88 -3.00 -9.24
C LEU A 201 -11.92 -1.50 -8.95
N GLU A 202 -11.38 -1.06 -7.82
CA GLU A 202 -11.32 0.37 -7.46
C GLU A 202 -10.64 1.20 -8.55
N ARG A 203 -9.59 0.64 -9.17
CA ARG A 203 -8.78 1.31 -10.19
C ARG A 203 -9.35 1.25 -11.60
N SER A 204 -10.40 0.46 -11.82
CA SER A 204 -10.82 0.08 -13.18
C SER A 204 -12.33 0.08 -13.43
N GLU A 205 -13.14 0.17 -12.37
CA GLU A 205 -14.60 0.13 -12.44
C GLU A 205 -15.25 1.35 -11.77
N PRO A 206 -16.48 1.71 -12.18
CA PRO A 206 -17.27 2.70 -11.44
C PRO A 206 -17.45 2.26 -9.98
N PHE A 207 -17.18 3.17 -9.04
CA PHE A 207 -17.23 2.94 -7.60
C PHE A 207 -18.52 2.24 -7.10
N ALA A 208 -19.67 2.47 -7.77
CA ALA A 208 -20.92 1.80 -7.42
C ALA A 208 -20.84 0.26 -7.50
N ARG A 209 -20.08 -0.30 -8.45
CA ARG A 209 -19.91 -1.76 -8.60
C ARG A 209 -18.89 -2.32 -7.63
N LEU A 210 -17.84 -1.55 -7.33
CA LEU A 210 -16.92 -1.86 -6.23
C LEU A 210 -17.71 -2.06 -4.93
N TRP A 211 -18.62 -1.12 -4.62
CA TRP A 211 -19.45 -1.18 -3.41
C TRP A 211 -20.37 -2.40 -3.37
N LEU A 212 -21.04 -2.75 -4.47
CA LEU A 212 -21.86 -3.97 -4.55
C LEU A 212 -21.04 -5.25 -4.32
N THR A 213 -19.80 -5.28 -4.82
CA THR A 213 -18.90 -6.42 -4.62
C THR A 213 -18.51 -6.54 -3.14
N PHE A 214 -18.27 -5.41 -2.48
CA PHE A 214 -18.00 -5.37 -1.04
C PHE A 214 -19.20 -5.71 -0.18
N GLU A 215 -20.42 -5.25 -0.51
CA GLU A 215 -21.63 -5.62 0.23
C GLU A 215 -21.83 -7.15 0.20
N ALA A 216 -21.69 -7.77 -0.98
CA ALA A 216 -21.77 -9.23 -1.12
C ALA A 216 -20.68 -9.98 -0.30
N TRP A 217 -19.49 -9.39 -0.16
CA TRP A 217 -18.42 -9.94 0.68
C TRP A 217 -18.87 -10.00 2.13
N ILE A 218 -19.31 -8.86 2.67
CA ILE A 218 -19.74 -8.73 4.06
C ILE A 218 -20.92 -9.67 4.36
N GLU A 219 -21.90 -9.74 3.46
CA GLU A 219 -23.05 -10.64 3.59
C GLU A 219 -22.65 -12.12 3.63
N CYS A 220 -21.57 -12.50 2.93
CA CYS A 220 -21.04 -13.87 2.98
C CYS A 220 -20.18 -14.17 4.21
N GLY A 221 -20.02 -13.21 5.14
CA GLY A 221 -19.27 -13.40 6.37
C GLY A 221 -17.76 -13.59 6.17
N ILE A 222 -17.22 -13.19 5.02
CA ILE A 222 -15.78 -13.21 4.78
C ILE A 222 -15.17 -12.12 5.67
N ALA A 223 -14.11 -12.47 6.41
CA ALA A 223 -13.40 -11.50 7.25
C ALA A 223 -12.96 -10.30 6.42
N THR A 224 -12.99 -9.10 6.99
CA THR A 224 -12.41 -7.89 6.41
C THR A 224 -11.35 -7.36 7.35
N ASP A 225 -10.31 -6.78 6.78
CA ASP A 225 -9.29 -6.07 7.54
C ASP A 225 -9.19 -4.59 7.13
N VAL A 226 -8.23 -3.95 7.77
CA VAL A 226 -7.85 -2.56 7.60
C VAL A 226 -7.45 -2.22 6.16
N LEU A 227 -6.79 -3.13 5.45
CA LEU A 227 -6.37 -2.91 4.07
C LEU A 227 -7.57 -2.92 3.13
N ASP A 228 -8.55 -3.80 3.35
CA ASP A 228 -9.79 -3.84 2.56
C ASP A 228 -10.58 -2.53 2.65
N LEU A 229 -10.65 -2.00 3.86
CA LEU A 229 -11.30 -0.72 4.14
C LEU A 229 -10.52 0.45 3.52
N GLY A 230 -9.19 0.38 3.53
CA GLY A 230 -8.31 1.33 2.88
C GLY A 230 -8.42 1.35 1.35
N VAL A 231 -9.09 0.38 0.72
CA VAL A 231 -9.46 0.45 -0.71
C VAL A 231 -10.79 1.18 -0.91
N LEU A 232 -11.75 1.01 0.00
CA LEU A 232 -13.12 1.50 -0.17
C LEU A 232 -13.31 2.94 0.31
N LEU A 233 -12.70 3.27 1.45
CA LEU A 233 -12.75 4.59 2.06
C LEU A 233 -12.28 5.66 1.07
N PRO A 234 -11.11 5.53 0.41
CA PRO A 234 -10.68 6.57 -0.52
C PRO A 234 -11.70 6.86 -1.62
N GLY A 235 -12.28 5.86 -2.28
CA GLY A 235 -13.28 6.14 -3.32
C GLY A 235 -14.57 6.79 -2.78
N SER A 236 -14.97 6.48 -1.54
CA SER A 236 -16.11 7.16 -0.88
C SER A 236 -15.78 8.62 -0.53
N GLU A 237 -14.56 8.88 -0.07
CA GLU A 237 -14.02 10.21 0.22
C GLU A 237 -13.90 11.05 -1.06
N ALA A 238 -13.46 10.44 -2.17
CA ALA A 238 -13.33 11.07 -3.49
C ALA A 238 -14.65 11.62 -3.99
N LEU A 239 -15.68 10.78 -3.88
CA LEU A 239 -17.04 11.11 -4.28
C LEU A 239 -17.72 12.06 -3.28
N ARG A 240 -17.11 12.26 -2.11
CA ARG A 240 -17.69 13.00 -0.98
C ARG A 240 -19.10 12.50 -0.69
N ASP A 241 -19.27 11.17 -0.67
CA ASP A 241 -20.54 10.52 -0.41
C ASP A 241 -20.65 10.16 1.08
N PRO A 242 -21.29 11.03 1.89
CA PRO A 242 -21.34 10.83 3.34
C PRO A 242 -22.13 9.58 3.73
N LEU A 243 -23.05 9.11 2.89
CA LEU A 243 -23.83 7.90 3.18
C LEU A 243 -22.97 6.66 3.02
N ARG A 244 -22.15 6.59 1.97
CA ARG A 244 -21.22 5.47 1.74
C ARG A 244 -20.09 5.47 2.74
N GLU A 245 -19.53 6.64 3.03
CA GLU A 245 -18.52 6.79 4.08
C GLU A 245 -19.09 6.35 5.44
N HIS A 246 -20.29 6.81 5.82
CA HIS A 246 -20.94 6.38 7.06
C HIS A 246 -21.19 4.86 7.10
N ARG A 247 -21.62 4.24 6.00
CA ARG A 247 -21.79 2.78 5.93
C ARG A 247 -20.47 2.05 6.10
N ALA A 248 -19.40 2.51 5.45
CA ALA A 248 -18.06 1.93 5.62
C ALA A 248 -17.65 1.99 7.09
N TRP A 249 -17.77 3.15 7.73
CA TRP A 249 -17.47 3.30 9.16
C TRP A 249 -18.37 2.46 10.07
N HIS A 250 -19.64 2.26 9.71
CA HIS A 250 -20.53 1.38 10.46
C HIS A 250 -20.06 -0.08 10.40
N VAL A 251 -19.64 -0.57 9.23
CA VAL A 251 -19.04 -1.91 9.08
C VAL A 251 -17.76 -2.02 9.92
N ILE A 252 -16.88 -1.02 9.83
CA ILE A 252 -15.65 -0.93 10.64
C ILE A 252 -15.96 -1.06 12.13
N GLY A 253 -16.94 -0.29 12.61
CA GLY A 253 -17.36 -0.31 14.01
C GLY A 253 -17.97 -1.65 14.45
N ALA A 254 -18.48 -2.47 13.52
CA ALA A 254 -19.04 -3.78 13.82
C ALA A 254 -17.99 -4.91 13.89
N LEU A 255 -16.76 -4.68 13.42
CA LEU A 255 -15.70 -5.68 13.45
C LEU A 255 -15.21 -5.93 14.89
N ALA A 256 -15.18 -7.19 15.29
CA ALA A 256 -14.82 -7.63 16.65
C ALA A 256 -13.51 -7.05 17.23
N PRO A 257 -12.44 -6.80 16.44
CA PRO A 257 -11.23 -6.16 16.94
C PRO A 257 -11.40 -4.69 17.34
N LEU A 258 -12.45 -3.99 16.89
CA LEU A 258 -12.67 -2.54 17.05
C LEU A 258 -13.72 -2.22 18.12
N ARG A 259 -13.82 -3.05 19.16
CA ARG A 259 -14.77 -2.97 20.29
C ARG A 259 -14.99 -1.56 20.86
N ARG A 260 -16.20 -1.39 21.43
CA ARG A 260 -16.77 -0.34 22.31
C ARG A 260 -16.01 0.99 22.45
N ASP A 261 -14.76 1.00 22.90
CA ASP A 261 -13.96 2.22 23.07
C ASP A 261 -13.76 2.98 21.75
N VAL A 262 -13.59 2.26 20.63
CA VAL A 262 -13.55 2.85 19.28
C VAL A 262 -14.94 3.23 18.81
N GLN A 263 -15.97 2.43 19.12
CA GLN A 263 -17.36 2.78 18.84
C GLN A 263 -17.78 4.06 19.58
N GLU A 264 -17.24 4.32 20.78
CA GLU A 264 -17.45 5.55 21.55
C GLU A 264 -16.70 6.75 20.95
N ILE A 265 -15.51 6.55 20.36
CA ILE A 265 -14.79 7.61 19.61
C ILE A 265 -15.53 7.94 18.30
N VAL A 266 -15.92 6.91 17.54
CA VAL A 266 -16.68 7.04 16.28
C VAL A 266 -18.08 7.61 16.55
N ALA A 267 -18.76 7.20 17.63
CA ALA A 267 -20.02 7.80 18.08
C ALA A 267 -19.82 9.16 18.78
N GLY A 268 -18.65 9.46 19.32
CA GLY A 268 -18.30 10.75 19.92
C GLY A 268 -18.28 11.89 18.90
N ALA A 269 -17.92 11.58 17.65
CA ALA A 269 -18.16 12.44 16.49
C ALA A 269 -19.66 12.82 16.30
N THR A 270 -20.59 12.11 16.96
CA THR A 270 -22.05 12.29 16.92
C THR A 270 -22.69 12.91 18.19
N ARG A 271 -21.90 13.52 19.09
CA ARG A 271 -22.34 14.38 20.24
C ARG A 271 -22.93 13.69 21.49
N ASN A 272 -22.28 12.71 22.09
CA ASN A 272 -22.60 12.28 23.47
C ASN A 272 -21.44 12.55 24.45
N ARG A 273 -21.76 13.05 25.65
CA ARG A 273 -20.78 13.42 26.70
C ARG A 273 -20.32 12.20 27.51
N VAL A 274 -19.01 12.04 27.67
CA VAL A 274 -18.35 11.01 28.48
C VAL A 274 -18.26 11.44 29.97
N ASN A 275 -18.30 10.47 30.89
CA ASN A 275 -18.13 10.66 32.35
C ASN A 275 -16.65 10.48 32.78
N PRO A 276 -15.94 11.56 33.17
CA PRO A 276 -14.53 11.51 33.54
C PRO A 276 -14.24 10.73 34.84
N ALA A 277 -15.25 10.45 35.66
CA ALA A 277 -15.08 9.80 36.96
C ALA A 277 -14.93 8.27 36.88
N ALA A 278 -15.09 7.67 35.70
CA ALA A 278 -14.92 6.21 35.50
C ALA A 278 -13.45 5.75 35.50
N TYR A 279 -12.50 6.68 35.49
CA TYR A 279 -11.07 6.39 35.48
C TYR A 279 -10.48 6.42 36.89
N VAL A 280 -10.54 5.26 37.56
CA VAL A 280 -9.75 5.04 38.79
C VAL A 280 -8.32 4.71 38.39
N ASP A 281 -7.40 5.51 38.92
CA ASP A 281 -5.95 5.43 38.76
C ASP A 281 -5.41 4.01 39.07
N LYS A 282 -4.60 3.45 38.17
CA LYS A 282 -3.93 2.14 38.37
C LYS A 282 -3.02 2.15 39.60
N ALA A 283 -2.55 3.31 40.06
CA ALA A 283 -1.76 3.43 41.29
C ALA A 283 -2.61 3.17 42.56
N VAL A 284 -3.92 3.38 42.51
CA VAL A 284 -4.85 3.16 43.64
C VAL A 284 -5.30 1.70 43.76
N MET A 285 -5.16 0.91 42.69
CA MET A 285 -5.64 -0.48 42.59
C MET A 285 -4.61 -1.56 42.95
N GLY A 286 -3.51 -1.21 43.61
CA GLY A 286 -2.44 -2.15 43.98
C GLY A 286 -2.81 -3.22 45.01
N GLY A 287 -4.02 -3.20 45.61
CA GLY A 287 -4.39 -4.12 46.69
C GLY A 287 -5.74 -4.84 46.57
N ALA A 288 -6.68 -4.39 45.71
CA ALA A 288 -8.09 -4.80 45.84
C ALA A 288 -8.67 -5.64 44.69
N LEU A 289 -7.92 -5.92 43.61
CA LEU A 289 -8.41 -6.71 42.47
C LEU A 289 -7.58 -7.97 42.16
N ALA A 290 -7.06 -8.63 43.19
CA ALA A 290 -6.63 -10.02 43.07
C ALA A 290 -7.88 -10.92 42.92
N GLY A 291 -8.47 -10.97 41.72
CA GLY A 291 -9.55 -11.92 41.42
C GLY A 291 -10.60 -11.51 40.39
N THR A 292 -10.64 -10.27 39.91
CA THR A 292 -11.61 -9.88 38.86
C THR A 292 -10.93 -9.87 37.49
N GLN A 293 -11.44 -10.72 36.59
CA GLN A 293 -10.98 -10.80 35.20
C GLN A 293 -11.30 -9.49 34.47
N VAL A 294 -10.34 -8.56 34.44
CA VAL A 294 -10.33 -7.45 33.49
C VAL A 294 -10.24 -8.05 32.09
N ALA A 295 -11.25 -7.76 31.26
CA ALA A 295 -11.46 -8.39 29.96
C ALA A 295 -10.21 -8.26 29.05
N ARG A 296 -9.55 -9.40 28.78
CA ARG A 296 -8.42 -9.56 27.85
C ARG A 296 -8.77 -9.43 26.36
N HIS A 297 -9.81 -8.68 25.98
CA HIS A 297 -10.32 -8.67 24.60
C HIS A 297 -10.39 -7.24 24.04
N GLY A 298 -9.22 -6.77 23.62
CA GLY A 298 -8.90 -5.50 22.96
C GLY A 298 -7.39 -5.28 23.06
N GLY A 299 -6.67 -5.11 21.95
CA GLY A 299 -5.21 -5.02 21.97
C GLY A 299 -4.75 -3.81 22.81
N HIS A 300 -3.70 -3.96 23.61
CA HIS A 300 -3.17 -2.93 24.52
C HIS A 300 -2.98 -1.54 23.86
N ALA A 301 -2.77 -1.49 22.54
CA ALA A 301 -2.65 -0.24 21.77
C ALA A 301 -3.98 0.52 21.60
N GLN A 302 -5.10 -0.16 21.36
CA GLN A 302 -6.42 0.48 21.14
C GLN A 302 -6.91 1.17 22.41
N HIS A 303 -6.70 0.51 23.56
CA HIS A 303 -6.99 1.09 24.86
C HIS A 303 -6.18 2.38 25.12
N LYS A 304 -4.91 2.42 24.69
CA LYS A 304 -4.07 3.62 24.81
C LYS A 304 -4.53 4.76 23.89
N LEU A 305 -4.98 4.45 22.67
CA LEU A 305 -5.59 5.44 21.78
C LEU A 305 -6.85 6.05 22.40
N ALA A 306 -7.72 5.24 23.00
CA ALA A 306 -8.91 5.75 23.68
C ALA A 306 -8.57 6.68 24.85
N MET A 307 -7.59 6.31 25.68
CA MET A 307 -7.08 7.19 26.75
C MET A 307 -6.55 8.52 26.22
N LEU A 308 -5.82 8.50 25.10
CA LEU A 308 -5.32 9.71 24.47
C LEU A 308 -6.48 10.60 24.02
N VAL A 309 -7.46 10.05 23.30
CA VAL A 309 -8.62 10.81 22.82
C VAL A 309 -9.35 11.48 23.98
N GLN A 310 -9.69 10.72 25.02
CA GLN A 310 -10.36 11.26 26.21
C GLN A 310 -9.54 12.37 26.90
N HIS A 311 -8.23 12.19 26.99
CA HIS A 311 -7.35 13.20 27.57
C HIS A 311 -7.33 14.49 26.75
N VAL A 312 -7.28 14.39 25.42
CA VAL A 312 -7.31 15.55 24.53
C VAL A 312 -8.68 16.23 24.57
N GLU A 313 -9.79 15.49 24.53
CA GLU A 313 -11.14 16.05 24.65
C GLU A 313 -11.33 16.86 25.95
N ALA A 314 -10.77 16.38 27.06
CA ALA A 314 -10.86 17.06 28.35
C ALA A 314 -10.07 18.39 28.40
N LEU A 315 -9.05 18.53 27.57
CA LEU A 315 -8.17 19.73 27.54
C LEU A 315 -8.41 20.61 26.30
N ALA A 316 -9.13 20.11 25.31
CA ALA A 316 -9.48 20.83 24.11
C ALA A 316 -10.38 22.02 24.44
N ARG A 317 -10.19 23.11 23.70
CA ARG A 317 -10.99 24.33 23.81
C ARG A 317 -11.34 24.83 22.42
N ARG A 318 -12.41 25.61 22.33
CA ARG A 318 -12.85 26.25 21.07
C ARG A 318 -12.25 27.63 20.89
N GLY A 319 -12.15 28.06 19.64
CA GLY A 319 -11.71 29.41 19.26
C GLY A 319 -10.18 29.57 19.24
N PRO A 320 -9.67 30.82 19.35
CA PRO A 320 -8.25 31.11 19.26
C PRO A 320 -7.44 30.27 20.26
N GLY A 321 -6.45 29.53 19.75
CA GLY A 321 -5.64 28.65 20.59
C GLY A 321 -6.15 27.21 20.71
N ALA A 322 -7.15 26.79 19.93
CA ALA A 322 -7.66 25.42 19.90
C ALA A 322 -6.58 24.40 19.46
N ALA A 323 -5.85 24.71 18.39
CA ALA A 323 -4.77 23.87 17.88
C ALA A 323 -3.64 23.71 18.90
N GLU A 324 -3.23 24.79 19.55
CA GLU A 324 -2.20 24.80 20.58
C GLU A 324 -2.63 23.98 21.81
N ALA A 325 -3.91 24.02 22.17
CA ALA A 325 -4.46 23.21 23.26
C ALA A 325 -4.42 21.71 22.93
N VAL A 326 -4.82 21.32 21.71
CA VAL A 326 -4.76 19.93 21.26
C VAL A 326 -3.31 19.43 21.19
N LEU A 327 -2.41 20.21 20.57
CA LEU A 327 -0.98 19.87 20.51
C LEU A 327 -0.37 19.73 21.90
N GLY A 328 -0.68 20.66 22.81
CA GLY A 328 -0.22 20.62 24.20
C GLY A 328 -0.76 19.40 24.97
N ALA A 329 -2.02 19.03 24.76
CA ALA A 329 -2.62 17.85 25.38
C ALA A 329 -1.98 16.55 24.88
N VAL A 330 -1.72 16.42 23.57
CA VAL A 330 -1.02 15.27 22.99
C VAL A 330 0.40 15.15 23.55
N VAL A 331 1.14 16.26 23.61
CA VAL A 331 2.50 16.29 24.21
C VAL A 331 2.43 15.92 25.69
N GLY A 332 1.52 16.52 26.45
CA GLY A 332 1.32 16.21 27.87
C GLY A 332 0.98 14.75 28.11
N PHE A 333 0.20 14.12 27.22
CA PHE A 333 -0.08 12.69 27.28
C PHE A 333 1.15 11.84 26.97
N SER A 334 1.90 12.18 25.92
CA SER A 334 3.08 11.41 25.49
C SER A 334 4.18 11.35 26.56
N LEU A 335 4.28 12.39 27.41
CA LEU A 335 5.22 12.46 28.52
C LEU A 335 4.77 11.69 29.78
N LYS A 336 3.50 11.26 29.86
CA LYS A 336 3.04 10.41 30.98
C LYS A 336 3.66 9.02 30.85
N ARG A 337 3.98 8.38 31.98
CA ARG A 337 4.70 7.09 32.12
C ARG A 337 3.99 5.84 31.52
N PHE A 338 3.42 5.94 30.33
CA PHE A 338 2.89 4.83 29.53
C PHE A 338 3.96 4.19 28.64
N ASN A 339 5.18 4.01 29.17
CA ASN A 339 6.28 3.28 28.52
C ASN A 339 6.66 3.83 27.11
N HIS A 340 6.69 5.16 26.93
CA HIS A 340 7.03 5.82 25.66
C HIS A 340 6.22 5.34 24.43
N TRP A 341 4.98 4.88 24.66
CA TRP A 341 4.16 4.31 23.59
C TRP A 341 3.80 5.30 22.49
N LEU A 342 3.51 6.55 22.87
CA LEU A 342 3.16 7.60 21.93
C LEU A 342 4.41 8.43 21.62
N LYS A 343 4.98 8.20 20.45
CA LYS A 343 6.06 9.02 19.89
C LYS A 343 5.44 10.07 18.98
N VAL A 344 5.82 11.32 19.18
CA VAL A 344 5.37 12.46 18.36
C VAL A 344 6.56 13.35 18.05
N ALA A 345 6.55 13.99 16.88
CA ALA A 345 7.57 14.93 16.43
C ALA A 345 7.48 16.28 17.18
N ALA A 346 7.61 16.24 18.51
CA ALA A 346 7.60 17.40 19.41
C ALA A 346 9.03 17.86 19.75
N GLY A 347 9.16 18.87 20.62
CA GLY A 347 10.46 19.40 21.04
C GLY A 347 11.28 19.96 19.86
N LEU A 348 12.55 19.55 19.75
CA LEU A 348 13.45 20.01 18.69
C LEU A 348 12.98 19.57 17.28
N LYS A 349 12.45 18.36 17.14
CA LYS A 349 11.85 17.89 15.87
C LYS A 349 10.68 18.80 15.46
N GLY A 350 9.83 19.15 16.42
CA GLY A 350 8.73 20.08 16.20
C GLY A 350 9.20 21.48 15.77
N ALA A 351 10.20 22.04 16.46
CA ALA A 351 10.77 23.33 16.10
C ALA A 351 11.39 23.32 14.68
N LEU A 352 12.03 22.21 14.28
CA LEU A 352 12.55 22.03 12.94
C LEU A 352 11.44 21.99 11.88
N ILE A 353 10.36 21.26 12.13
CA ILE A 353 9.18 21.24 11.24
C ILE A 353 8.64 22.67 11.04
N ASP A 354 8.50 23.46 12.11
CA ASP A 354 8.01 24.83 12.02
C ASP A 354 8.98 25.75 11.26
N CYS A 355 10.28 25.56 11.45
CA CYS A 355 11.32 26.27 10.73
C CYS A 355 11.27 25.98 9.23
N VAL A 356 11.21 24.70 8.83
CA VAL A 356 11.12 24.28 7.43
C VAL A 356 9.83 24.82 6.81
N LEU A 357 8.70 24.74 7.51
CA LEU A 357 7.43 25.32 7.07
C LEU A 357 7.51 26.83 6.83
N GLY A 358 8.22 27.57 7.70
CA GLY A 358 8.45 29.00 7.52
C GLY A 358 9.24 29.34 6.26
N HIS A 359 10.20 28.49 5.88
CA HIS A 359 11.00 28.66 4.65
C HIS A 359 10.26 28.21 3.39
N ALA A 360 9.34 27.24 3.51
CA ALA A 360 8.53 26.74 2.39
C ALA A 360 7.48 27.76 1.89
N GLY A 361 7.27 28.86 2.62
CA GLY A 361 6.38 29.95 2.26
C GLY A 361 4.89 29.67 2.53
N GLU A 362 4.06 30.70 2.30
CA GLU A 362 2.61 30.63 2.50
C GLU A 362 1.98 29.56 1.59
N PRO A 363 0.95 28.83 2.07
CA PRO A 363 0.40 27.68 1.35
C PRO A 363 -0.40 28.03 0.08
N GLY A 364 -0.36 29.28 -0.41
CA GLY A 364 -1.03 29.83 -1.60
C GLY A 364 -1.62 28.79 -2.57
N HIS A 365 -0.86 28.40 -3.60
CA HIS A 365 -1.18 27.27 -4.49
C HIS A 365 -0.32 26.04 -4.17
N ARG A 366 0.07 25.86 -2.89
CA ARG A 366 1.04 24.84 -2.46
C ARG A 366 0.33 23.74 -1.66
N LEU A 367 0.47 22.50 -2.10
CA LEU A 367 0.06 21.31 -1.36
C LEU A 367 1.12 20.94 -0.31
N ARG A 368 0.69 20.64 0.91
CA ARG A 368 1.51 20.01 1.95
C ARG A 368 1.01 18.60 2.17
N LEU A 369 1.92 17.64 2.11
CA LEU A 369 1.60 16.22 2.22
C LEU A 369 2.27 15.64 3.47
N GLU A 370 1.55 14.81 4.22
CA GLU A 370 2.09 13.99 5.30
C GLU A 370 1.92 12.51 4.94
N LEU A 371 3.01 11.74 5.02
CA LEU A 371 3.00 10.29 4.85
C LEU A 371 3.18 9.62 6.22
N GLY A 372 2.08 9.13 6.81
CA GLY A 372 2.04 8.53 8.15
C GLY A 372 1.27 9.35 9.18
N ALA A 373 -0.06 9.29 9.16
CA ALA A 373 -0.89 10.06 10.08
C ALA A 373 -1.38 9.20 11.27
N PHE A 374 -0.63 9.19 12.38
CA PHE A 374 -1.00 8.35 13.52
C PHE A 374 -2.14 8.94 14.38
N VAL A 375 -1.90 10.08 15.04
CA VAL A 375 -2.86 10.75 15.93
C VAL A 375 -3.18 12.17 15.48
N GLY A 376 -2.76 12.56 14.27
CA GLY A 376 -3.01 13.89 13.70
C GLY A 376 -2.13 15.03 14.26
N TYR A 377 -1.15 14.73 15.13
CA TYR A 377 -0.28 15.74 15.73
C TYR A 377 0.48 16.57 14.66
N SER A 378 1.20 15.89 13.78
CA SER A 378 2.01 16.53 12.74
C SER A 378 1.14 17.19 11.66
N GLY A 379 0.03 16.57 11.24
CA GLY A 379 -1.02 17.21 10.42
C GLY A 379 -1.56 18.54 10.99
N ILE A 380 -1.83 18.64 12.31
CA ILE A 380 -2.21 19.91 12.95
C ILE A 380 -1.09 20.95 12.82
N ARG A 381 0.18 20.56 13.03
CA ARG A 381 1.34 21.48 12.90
C ARG A 381 1.52 21.97 11.46
N LEU A 382 1.42 21.07 10.48
CA LEU A 382 1.47 21.39 9.05
C LEU A 382 0.36 22.38 8.63
N SER A 383 -0.79 22.35 9.33
CA SER A 383 -1.88 23.31 9.13
C SER A 383 -1.66 24.66 9.82
N GLY A 384 -0.77 24.75 10.81
CA GLY A 384 -0.58 25.92 11.68
C GLY A 384 -0.14 27.18 10.94
N VAL A 385 0.69 27.04 9.90
CA VAL A 385 1.10 28.18 9.05
C VAL A 385 -0.03 28.60 8.09
N ALA A 386 -0.94 27.70 7.71
CA ALA A 386 -2.04 27.99 6.79
C ALA A 386 -3.17 28.85 7.41
N ALA A 387 -3.29 28.86 8.74
CA ALA A 387 -4.34 29.57 9.47
C ALA A 387 -4.13 31.09 9.58
N ARG A 388 -2.94 31.60 9.19
CA ARG A 388 -2.65 33.04 9.18
C ARG A 388 -3.09 33.75 7.89
N ALA A 389 -3.50 32.99 6.88
CA ALA A 389 -4.03 33.53 5.63
C ALA A 389 -5.53 33.84 5.76
N ARG A 390 -5.95 34.98 5.19
CA ARG A 390 -7.34 35.50 5.22
C ARG A 390 -8.38 34.42 4.82
N PRO A 391 -9.62 34.48 5.35
CA PRO A 391 -10.70 33.60 4.90
C PRO A 391 -11.01 33.94 3.44
N TRP A 392 -10.72 33.01 2.53
CA TRP A 392 -10.98 33.16 1.10
C TRP A 392 -11.86 32.02 0.60
N ALA A 393 -12.81 32.39 -0.27
CA ALA A 393 -13.76 31.51 -0.92
C ALA A 393 -13.03 30.34 -1.61
N ARG A 394 -13.44 29.10 -1.30
CA ARG A 394 -12.90 27.85 -1.87
C ARG A 394 -13.08 27.83 -3.40
N PRO A 395 -12.01 27.89 -4.22
CA PRO A 395 -12.12 27.61 -5.64
C PRO A 395 -11.70 26.16 -5.96
N SER A 396 -10.94 25.49 -5.07
CA SER A 396 -10.35 24.17 -5.29
C SER A 396 -11.05 23.06 -4.50
N ARG A 397 -11.17 21.87 -5.11
CA ARG A 397 -11.64 20.64 -4.48
C ARG A 397 -10.60 19.99 -3.54
N ALA A 398 -9.33 20.37 -3.62
CA ALA A 398 -8.25 19.78 -2.82
C ALA A 398 -8.00 20.51 -1.48
N TRP A 399 -7.65 19.73 -0.46
CA TRP A 399 -7.17 20.21 0.83
C TRP A 399 -5.73 20.74 0.71
N ARG A 400 -5.37 21.75 1.50
CA ARG A 400 -4.01 22.34 1.45
C ARG A 400 -3.00 21.50 2.21
N VAL A 401 -3.46 20.83 3.26
CA VAL A 401 -2.72 19.80 3.96
C VAL A 401 -3.48 18.49 3.76
N THR A 402 -2.78 17.49 3.24
CA THR A 402 -3.33 16.13 3.17
C THR A 402 -2.39 15.19 3.87
N SER A 403 -2.94 14.39 4.78
CA SER A 403 -2.21 13.35 5.49
C SER A 403 -2.68 11.98 5.00
N LEU A 404 -1.77 11.05 4.79
CA LEU A 404 -2.07 9.69 4.34
C LEU A 404 -1.82 8.71 5.48
N GLU A 405 -2.77 7.81 5.71
CA GLU A 405 -2.67 6.78 6.74
C GLU A 405 -3.34 5.49 6.30
N VAL A 406 -2.70 4.35 6.57
CA VAL A 406 -3.20 3.04 6.14
C VAL A 406 -4.22 2.47 7.11
N GLU A 407 -4.15 2.81 8.40
CA GLU A 407 -5.02 2.29 9.45
C GLU A 407 -6.27 3.18 9.66
N PRO A 408 -7.49 2.71 9.33
CA PRO A 408 -8.73 3.45 9.52
C PRO A 408 -8.93 3.97 10.94
N LEU A 409 -8.51 3.23 11.97
CA LEU A 409 -8.62 3.71 13.35
C LEU A 409 -7.77 4.97 13.59
N HIS A 410 -6.54 4.99 13.07
CA HIS A 410 -5.66 6.16 13.15
C HIS A 410 -6.25 7.33 12.37
N VAL A 411 -6.85 7.09 11.20
CA VAL A 411 -7.54 8.11 10.41
C VAL A 411 -8.67 8.75 11.23
N CYS A 412 -9.52 7.94 11.86
CA CYS A 412 -10.59 8.43 12.73
C CYS A 412 -10.07 9.30 13.87
N VAL A 413 -9.04 8.83 14.57
CA VAL A 413 -8.41 9.57 15.67
C VAL A 413 -7.83 10.88 15.14
N ALA A 414 -7.04 10.84 14.06
CA ALA A 414 -6.41 12.01 13.48
C ALA A 414 -7.43 13.05 12.97
N ARG A 415 -8.50 12.64 12.28
CA ARG A 415 -9.61 13.52 11.88
C ARG A 415 -10.32 14.14 13.08
N HIS A 416 -10.54 13.36 14.14
CA HIS A 416 -11.11 13.87 15.38
C HIS A 416 -10.21 14.93 16.02
N MET A 417 -8.89 14.70 16.07
CA MET A 417 -7.93 15.71 16.56
C MET A 417 -7.93 16.97 15.70
N LEU A 418 -7.99 16.84 14.37
CA LEU A 418 -8.14 17.99 13.46
C LEU A 418 -9.42 18.78 13.72
N ASN A 419 -10.53 18.10 14.00
CA ASN A 419 -11.79 18.74 14.36
C ASN A 419 -11.69 19.51 15.69
N LEU A 420 -11.14 18.88 16.74
CA LEU A 420 -10.91 19.54 18.03
C LEU A 420 -9.97 20.75 17.91
N ALA A 421 -8.99 20.68 16.99
CA ALA A 421 -8.06 21.76 16.70
C ALA A 421 -8.64 22.87 15.79
N GLU A 422 -9.89 22.73 15.33
CA GLU A 422 -10.55 23.61 14.36
C GLU A 422 -9.75 23.73 13.03
N ARG A 423 -9.17 22.60 12.58
CA ARG A 423 -8.34 22.49 11.37
C ARG A 423 -8.94 21.68 10.23
N SER A 424 -10.10 21.06 10.43
CA SER A 424 -10.80 20.27 9.38
C SER A 424 -11.28 21.09 8.17
N GLY A 425 -11.21 22.42 8.22
CA GLY A 425 -11.40 23.28 7.05
C GLY A 425 -10.16 23.39 6.14
N LEU A 426 -8.97 23.06 6.66
CA LEU A 426 -7.66 23.27 6.05
C LEU A 426 -6.89 21.98 5.76
N ALA A 427 -7.10 20.96 6.59
CA ALA A 427 -6.39 19.69 6.57
C ALA A 427 -7.37 18.51 6.56
N GLU A 428 -6.97 17.44 5.88
CA GLU A 428 -7.71 16.18 5.81
C GLU A 428 -6.77 14.99 5.94
N VAL A 429 -7.28 13.88 6.47
CA VAL A 429 -6.58 12.60 6.54
C VAL A 429 -7.29 11.61 5.61
N CYS A 430 -6.58 11.05 4.64
CA CYS A 430 -7.11 10.09 3.69
C CYS A 430 -6.65 8.68 4.07
N THR A 431 -7.57 7.70 4.05
CA THR A 431 -7.21 6.31 4.32
C THR A 431 -6.66 5.63 3.06
N GLY A 432 -5.54 4.92 3.17
CA GLY A 432 -4.96 4.12 2.09
C GLY A 432 -3.44 4.18 2.02
N GLN A 433 -2.84 3.40 1.11
CA GLN A 433 -1.39 3.42 0.91
C GLN A 433 -0.96 4.62 0.06
N ALA A 434 0.23 5.17 0.34
CA ALA A 434 0.79 6.28 -0.43
C ALA A 434 0.83 6.00 -1.94
N ARG A 435 1.21 4.76 -2.33
CA ARG A 435 1.27 4.35 -3.75
C ARG A 435 -0.06 4.47 -4.51
N ASP A 436 -1.16 4.34 -3.78
CA ASP A 436 -2.51 4.36 -4.34
C ASP A 436 -3.12 5.78 -4.27
N LEU A 437 -2.85 6.50 -3.17
CA LEU A 437 -3.41 7.83 -2.94
C LEU A 437 -2.65 8.95 -3.66
N ILE A 438 -1.34 8.85 -3.86
CA ILE A 438 -0.55 9.91 -4.52
C ILE A 438 -1.01 10.17 -5.97
N PRO A 439 -1.19 9.15 -6.83
CA PRO A 439 -1.71 9.38 -8.19
C PRO A 439 -3.07 10.08 -8.17
N ARG A 440 -3.98 9.66 -7.30
CA ARG A 440 -5.29 10.28 -7.15
C ARG A 440 -5.21 11.72 -6.66
N LEU A 441 -4.33 11.99 -5.70
CA LEU A 441 -4.07 13.34 -5.22
C LEU A 441 -3.55 14.25 -6.34
N ALA A 442 -2.73 13.74 -7.25
CA ALA A 442 -2.29 14.50 -8.41
C ALA A 442 -3.46 14.90 -9.32
N ASP A 443 -4.43 14.01 -9.52
CA ASP A 443 -5.63 14.29 -10.30
C ASP A 443 -6.55 15.30 -9.59
N GLU A 444 -6.70 15.18 -8.26
CA GLU A 444 -7.58 16.05 -7.44
C GLU A 444 -6.97 17.42 -7.12
N ALA A 445 -5.63 17.53 -7.07
CA ALA A 445 -4.90 18.73 -6.70
C ALA A 445 -5.25 19.95 -7.56
N GLY A 446 -5.81 19.75 -8.77
CA GLY A 446 -6.46 20.82 -9.53
C GLY A 446 -5.57 22.03 -9.82
N GLY A 447 -4.27 21.80 -10.00
CA GLY A 447 -3.25 22.84 -10.24
C GLY A 447 -2.47 23.30 -9.00
N LEU A 448 -2.67 22.70 -7.82
CA LEU A 448 -1.75 22.87 -6.70
C LEU A 448 -0.39 22.21 -7.02
N GLY A 449 0.70 22.94 -6.80
CA GLY A 449 2.04 22.35 -6.85
C GLY A 449 2.45 21.81 -5.48
N LEU A 450 3.31 20.81 -5.46
CA LEU A 450 3.81 20.21 -4.23
C LEU A 450 4.77 21.17 -3.52
N GLY A 451 4.48 21.53 -2.28
CA GLY A 451 5.26 22.49 -1.49
C GLY A 451 6.11 21.86 -0.40
N LEU A 452 5.57 20.92 0.37
CA LEU A 452 6.32 20.21 1.40
C LEU A 452 5.76 18.81 1.54
N VAL A 453 6.64 17.82 1.69
CA VAL A 453 6.29 16.46 2.08
C VAL A 453 6.93 16.18 3.43
N PHE A 454 6.13 15.81 4.41
CA PHE A 454 6.60 15.29 5.69
C PHE A 454 6.43 13.77 5.72
N MET A 455 7.51 13.02 5.92
CA MET A 455 7.47 11.55 5.94
C MET A 455 7.79 11.04 7.33
N ASP A 456 6.81 10.46 8.00
CA ASP A 456 6.88 10.04 9.41
C ASP A 456 6.26 8.64 9.60
N HIS A 457 6.70 7.71 8.77
CA HIS A 457 6.32 6.29 8.90
C HIS A 457 7.53 5.39 8.57
N ARG A 458 7.34 4.36 7.75
CA ARG A 458 8.33 3.32 7.47
C ARG A 458 9.44 3.84 6.55
N GLY A 459 10.57 4.29 7.12
CA GLY A 459 11.73 4.85 6.41
C GLY A 459 12.28 4.03 5.22
N THR A 460 12.14 2.70 5.26
CA THR A 460 12.49 1.82 4.12
C THR A 460 11.70 2.11 2.83
N ARG A 461 10.59 2.86 2.88
CA ARG A 461 9.76 3.21 1.71
C ARG A 461 9.99 4.62 1.17
N PHE A 462 10.69 5.49 1.90
CA PHE A 462 10.76 6.92 1.57
C PHE A 462 11.32 7.19 0.17
N HIS A 463 12.28 6.39 -0.30
CA HIS A 463 12.87 6.52 -1.63
C HIS A 463 11.89 6.17 -2.76
N GLU A 464 11.04 5.15 -2.59
CA GLU A 464 10.01 4.78 -3.57
C GLU A 464 8.91 5.85 -3.64
N GLU A 465 8.44 6.31 -2.49
CA GLU A 465 7.40 7.34 -2.40
C GLU A 465 7.89 8.68 -2.91
N ARG A 466 9.16 9.04 -2.66
CA ARG A 466 9.79 10.21 -3.27
C ARG A 466 9.73 10.14 -4.79
N ARG A 467 10.21 9.04 -5.39
CA ARG A 467 10.19 8.88 -6.87
C ARG A 467 8.76 8.94 -7.41
N LEU A 468 7.80 8.35 -6.69
CA LEU A 468 6.40 8.41 -7.07
C LEU A 468 5.86 9.83 -7.05
N LEU A 469 6.14 10.61 -6.00
CA LEU A 469 5.72 11.99 -5.89
C LEU A 469 6.36 12.86 -6.99
N GLU A 470 7.65 12.69 -7.27
CA GLU A 470 8.35 13.38 -8.37
C GLU A 470 7.75 13.08 -9.74
N GLY A 471 7.31 11.85 -9.97
CA GLY A 471 6.65 11.44 -11.21
C GLY A 471 5.20 11.86 -11.35
N ARG A 472 4.54 12.37 -10.29
CA ARG A 472 3.09 12.62 -10.27
C ARG A 472 2.71 14.04 -9.91
N LEU A 473 3.48 14.71 -9.06
CA LEU A 473 3.17 16.05 -8.55
C LEU A 473 4.31 17.01 -8.87
N ALA A 474 3.99 18.10 -9.57
CA ALA A 474 4.97 19.12 -9.91
C ALA A 474 5.41 19.91 -8.65
N PRO A 475 6.72 19.98 -8.32
CA PRO A 475 7.20 20.75 -7.18
C PRO A 475 7.11 22.26 -7.42
N CYS A 476 6.70 22.99 -6.38
CA CYS A 476 6.80 24.44 -6.32
C CYS A 476 8.25 24.90 -6.09
N PRO A 477 8.60 26.15 -6.41
CA PRO A 477 9.87 26.74 -5.99
C PRO A 477 10.05 26.67 -4.46
N GLY A 478 11.18 26.09 -4.03
CA GLY A 478 11.48 25.88 -2.61
C GLY A 478 10.78 24.68 -1.99
N ALA A 479 10.20 23.79 -2.80
CA ALA A 479 9.62 22.55 -2.30
C ALA A 479 10.69 21.62 -1.71
N GLY A 480 10.28 20.77 -0.78
CA GLY A 480 11.19 19.88 -0.07
C GLY A 480 10.51 18.65 0.52
N SER A 481 11.31 17.64 0.84
CA SER A 481 10.92 16.51 1.68
C SER A 481 11.61 16.63 3.03
N LEU A 482 10.86 16.58 4.12
CA LEU A 482 11.35 16.45 5.49
C LEU A 482 11.00 15.04 5.99
N CYS A 483 12.01 14.23 6.26
CA CYS A 483 11.86 12.83 6.65
C CYS A 483 12.28 12.66 8.11
N ASP A 484 11.42 12.03 8.92
CA ASP A 484 11.70 11.69 10.30
C ASP A 484 12.23 10.25 10.44
N ASN A 485 12.91 9.96 11.55
CA ASN A 485 13.43 8.64 11.91
C ASN A 485 14.33 7.98 10.84
N VAL A 486 15.17 8.79 10.17
CA VAL A 486 16.04 8.31 9.07
C VAL A 486 17.27 7.56 9.55
N LEU A 487 17.57 7.57 10.86
CA LEU A 487 18.60 6.74 11.48
C LEU A 487 18.01 5.43 12.03
N HIS A 488 16.94 5.50 12.83
CA HIS A 488 16.29 4.31 13.40
C HIS A 488 14.76 4.45 13.41
N PRO A 489 13.99 3.63 12.67
CA PRO A 489 14.35 2.38 12.00
C PRO A 489 15.12 2.55 10.66
N GLY A 490 15.29 3.78 10.18
CA GLY A 490 16.26 4.10 9.14
C GLY A 490 15.69 4.28 7.72
N ALA A 491 16.33 5.15 6.95
CA ALA A 491 16.06 5.37 5.51
C ALA A 491 17.36 5.35 4.68
N PRO A 492 18.16 4.26 4.72
CA PRO A 492 19.53 4.25 4.18
C PRO A 492 19.58 4.47 2.66
N VAL A 493 18.60 3.96 1.90
CA VAL A 493 18.54 4.14 0.45
C VAL A 493 18.30 5.61 0.11
N LEU A 494 17.35 6.26 0.78
CA LEU A 494 17.08 7.68 0.59
C LEU A 494 18.33 8.52 0.92
N LEU A 495 18.95 8.27 2.07
CA LEU A 495 20.15 9.01 2.48
C LEU A 495 21.31 8.81 1.49
N TRP A 496 21.52 7.59 0.99
CA TRP A 496 22.54 7.32 -0.02
C TRP A 496 22.25 8.06 -1.33
N GLU A 497 21.00 8.08 -1.80
CA GLU A 497 20.60 8.80 -3.02
C GLU A 497 20.83 10.31 -2.93
N GLU A 498 20.59 10.90 -1.76
CA GLU A 498 20.71 12.34 -1.53
C GLU A 498 22.13 12.77 -1.12
N ALA A 499 22.99 11.83 -0.70
CA ALA A 499 24.35 12.13 -0.23
C ALA A 499 25.46 11.64 -1.18
N ARG A 500 25.14 10.82 -2.19
CA ARG A 500 26.17 10.30 -3.13
C ARG A 500 26.82 11.42 -3.95
N PRO A 501 28.11 11.30 -4.31
CA PRO A 501 28.77 12.24 -5.21
C PRO A 501 28.03 12.36 -6.55
N GLY A 502 27.76 13.59 -6.99
CA GLY A 502 26.97 13.86 -8.19
C GLY A 502 25.46 13.64 -7.99
N ALA A 503 24.98 13.46 -6.76
CA ALA A 503 23.57 13.59 -6.45
C ALA A 503 23.09 14.97 -6.92
N PRO A 504 21.90 15.06 -7.54
CA PRO A 504 21.37 16.33 -8.00
C PRO A 504 21.14 17.30 -6.83
N ARG A 505 21.07 16.82 -5.58
CA ARG A 505 20.63 17.60 -4.42
C ARG A 505 21.56 17.39 -3.24
N ALA A 506 21.68 18.42 -2.42
CA ALA A 506 22.29 18.33 -1.09
C ALA A 506 21.18 18.17 -0.05
N ALA A 507 21.14 17.03 0.66
CA ALA A 507 20.32 16.89 1.85
C ALA A 507 21.03 17.46 3.08
N THR A 508 20.26 18.15 3.92
CA THR A 508 20.69 18.51 5.28
C THR A 508 20.16 17.46 6.25
N VAL A 509 21.04 16.89 7.06
CA VAL A 509 20.69 15.91 8.10
C VAL A 509 20.97 16.53 9.46
N TRP A 510 19.96 16.53 10.33
CA TRP A 510 20.11 16.97 11.72
C TRP A 510 20.07 15.76 12.65
N SER A 511 21.08 15.65 13.51
CA SER A 511 21.07 14.77 14.67
C SER A 511 20.22 15.40 15.76
N LEU A 512 19.14 14.73 16.15
CA LEU A 512 18.14 15.19 17.12
C LEU A 512 17.85 14.07 18.14
N PRO A 513 17.64 14.39 19.43
CA PRO A 513 17.22 13.38 20.38
C PRO A 513 15.79 12.92 20.10
N GLU A 514 15.52 11.64 20.33
CA GLU A 514 14.16 11.11 20.33
C GLU A 514 13.30 11.82 21.40
N PHE A 515 12.10 12.27 21.01
CA PHE A 515 11.24 13.00 21.93
C PHE A 515 10.74 12.09 23.06
N GLY A 516 11.05 12.47 24.30
CA GLY A 516 10.51 11.86 25.49
C GLY A 516 11.15 10.53 25.90
N GLY A 517 12.20 10.03 25.26
CA GLY A 517 12.91 8.80 25.65
C GLY A 517 13.78 8.94 26.91
N GLU A 518 13.96 7.84 27.65
CA GLU A 518 14.98 7.75 28.72
C GLU A 518 16.38 7.61 28.10
N GLY A 519 17.22 8.64 28.28
CA GLY A 519 18.50 8.78 27.59
C GLY A 519 18.36 9.52 26.25
N CYS A 520 19.37 10.32 25.87
CA CYS A 520 19.41 10.98 24.56
C CYS A 520 19.66 9.93 23.47
N ILE A 521 18.66 9.11 23.14
CA ILE A 521 18.70 8.23 21.98
C ILE A 521 18.75 9.16 20.77
N GLU A 522 19.88 9.12 20.07
CA GLU A 522 20.08 9.87 18.84
C GLU A 522 19.17 9.31 17.74
N ASP A 523 18.49 10.21 17.05
CA ASP A 523 17.79 9.91 15.83
C ASP A 523 17.86 11.11 14.86
N TRP A 524 17.62 10.89 13.58
CA TRP A 524 17.91 11.89 12.56
C TRP A 524 16.64 12.34 11.84
N MET A 525 16.62 13.63 11.51
CA MET A 525 15.71 14.17 10.49
C MET A 525 16.54 14.62 9.28
N ALA A 526 16.07 14.29 8.08
CA ALA A 526 16.70 14.72 6.84
C ALA A 526 15.76 15.63 6.04
N PHE A 527 16.30 16.73 5.50
CA PHE A 527 15.60 17.60 4.57
C PHE A 527 16.32 17.67 3.24
N ALA A 528 15.61 17.40 2.15
CA ALA A 528 16.10 17.55 0.79
C ALA A 528 15.21 18.51 0.01
N ARG A 529 15.82 19.51 -0.66
CA ARG A 529 15.10 20.42 -1.55
C ARG A 529 14.83 19.75 -2.88
N TRP A 530 13.69 20.08 -3.49
CA TRP A 530 13.32 19.60 -4.81
C TRP A 530 13.76 20.65 -5.82
N GLU A 531 14.66 20.27 -6.71
CA GLU A 531 15.04 21.11 -7.84
C GLU A 531 13.94 21.10 -8.90
N GLN A 532 13.78 22.23 -9.61
CA GLN A 532 12.94 22.25 -10.79
C GLN A 532 13.67 21.52 -11.92
N PRO A 533 12.97 20.73 -12.74
CA PRO A 533 13.54 20.14 -13.95
C PRO A 533 14.04 21.20 -14.94
#